data_AF-A0A6A5AAI7-F1
#
_entry.id   AF-A0A6A5AAI7-F1
#
_cell.length_a   1.000
_cell.length_b   1.000
_cell.length_c   1.000
_cell.angle_alpha   90.00
_cell.angle_beta   90.00
_cell.angle_gamma   90.00
#
_symmetry.space_group_name_H-M   'P 1'
#
loop_
_entity.id
_entity.type
_entity.pdbx_description
1 polymer ?
#
loop_
_entity_poly.entity_id
_entity_poly.type
_entity_poly.pdbx_seq_one_letter_code
_entity_poly.pdbx_strand_id
1 'polypeptide(L)'
;MGHERIGMWCYEEYTRSVIDFSKLEFELESSQLKSSTQRMQMYIVRHATDHLEKSNSIKVDTFTASTFFFQDETFVLATRLLQVRQIGLQSFYHGEIARNVAEDKLRARQVVGAFLIRYSGAQRSYCVSFVADASVMGPVFQHNLIYHLPSLRGINVILYDIYASQGSYSIVPPHEVREGTAIFSDLVSFVESFLRQGILKEPIRHTGRLNRGISQHLM
;
A
#
# COMPACT_ATOMS: atom_id res chain seq x y z
N MET A 1 29.41 13.13 8.40
CA MET A 1 29.14 13.05 9.86
C MET A 1 27.66 13.28 10.22
N GLY A 2 26.95 14.24 9.63
CA GLY A 2 25.53 14.50 9.98
C GLY A 2 24.55 13.36 9.64
N HIS A 3 24.61 12.80 8.43
CA HIS A 3 23.73 11.69 8.01
C HIS A 3 23.90 10.44 8.88
N GLU A 4 25.15 10.08 9.22
CA GLU A 4 25.43 8.96 10.14
C GLU A 4 24.73 9.15 11.48
N ARG A 5 24.90 10.32 12.12
CA ARG A 5 24.30 10.61 13.43
C ARG A 5 22.77 10.49 13.40
N ILE A 6 22.14 11.00 12.33
CA ILE A 6 20.68 10.94 12.18
C ILE A 6 20.22 9.50 11.92
N GLY A 7 20.89 8.77 11.04
CA GLY A 7 20.56 7.37 10.74
C GLY A 7 20.67 6.48 11.98
N MET A 8 21.75 6.63 12.75
CA MET A 8 21.92 5.90 14.01
C MET A 8 20.89 6.30 15.07
N TRP A 9 20.56 7.58 15.18
CA TRP A 9 19.47 8.04 16.06
C TRP A 9 18.12 7.40 15.68
N CYS A 10 17.79 7.35 14.38
CA CYS A 10 16.58 6.67 13.92
C CYS A 10 16.57 5.19 14.32
N TYR A 11 17.70 4.50 14.19
CA TYR A 11 17.86 3.10 14.59
C TYR A 11 17.67 2.90 16.11
N GLU A 12 18.29 3.74 16.93
CA GLU A 12 18.15 3.68 18.38
C GLU A 12 16.72 3.96 18.85
N GLU A 13 16.06 4.98 18.30
CA GLU A 13 14.67 5.31 18.64
C GLU A 13 13.70 4.22 18.15
N TYR A 14 13.95 3.63 16.98
CA TYR A 14 13.15 2.52 16.46
C TYR A 14 13.21 1.31 17.38
N THR A 15 14.42 0.87 17.74
CA THR A 15 14.65 -0.33 18.55
C THR A 15 14.21 -0.16 20.01
N ARG A 16 14.18 1.06 20.53
CA ARG A 16 13.62 1.37 21.85
C ARG A 16 12.10 1.51 21.84
N SER A 17 11.48 1.68 20.67
CA SER A 17 10.04 1.86 20.57
C SER A 17 9.32 0.54 20.85
N VAL A 18 8.27 0.59 21.67
CA VAL A 18 7.35 -0.54 21.90
C VAL A 18 6.23 -0.56 20.84
N ILE A 19 6.23 0.41 19.92
CA ILE A 19 5.15 0.61 18.96
C ILE A 19 5.42 -0.19 17.69
N ASP A 20 4.37 -0.84 17.21
CA ASP A 20 4.35 -1.53 15.95
C ASP A 20 4.23 -0.52 14.79
N PHE A 21 5.36 -0.24 14.14
CA PHE A 21 5.43 0.72 13.04
C PHE A 21 4.60 0.32 11.83
N SER A 22 4.26 -0.97 11.68
CA SER A 22 3.37 -1.39 10.61
C SER A 22 2.01 -0.74 10.77
N LYS A 23 1.54 -0.47 11.99
CA LYS A 23 0.21 0.09 12.33
C LYS A 23 0.10 1.61 12.20
N LEU A 24 1.16 2.29 11.77
CA LEU A 24 1.12 3.74 11.57
C LEU A 24 0.11 4.13 10.47
N GLU A 25 -0.55 5.25 10.68
CA GLU A 25 -1.44 5.88 9.72
C GLU A 25 -0.68 6.98 8.95
N PHE A 26 -0.44 6.72 7.67
CA PHE A 26 0.41 7.55 6.81
C PHE A 26 -0.34 8.70 6.13
N GLU A 27 -1.46 9.17 6.70
CA GLU A 27 -2.27 10.25 6.14
C GLU A 27 -1.41 11.44 5.65
N LEU A 28 -1.78 11.96 4.47
CA LEU A 28 -1.16 13.09 3.79
C LEU A 28 -1.31 14.38 4.61
N GLU A 29 -0.45 14.57 5.62
CA GLU A 29 -0.01 15.82 6.28
C GLU A 29 -1.02 16.94 6.60
N SER A 30 -2.33 16.75 6.42
CA SER A 30 -3.35 17.79 6.62
C SER A 30 -3.91 17.82 8.04
N SER A 31 -3.69 16.78 8.84
CA SER A 31 -4.08 16.78 10.24
C SER A 31 -2.98 17.41 11.10
N GLN A 32 -3.20 18.67 11.53
CA GLN A 32 -2.40 19.35 12.56
C GLN A 32 -2.43 18.66 13.96
N LEU A 33 -2.86 17.40 14.02
CA LEU A 33 -3.13 16.63 15.25
C LEU A 33 -2.06 15.56 15.53
N LYS A 34 -1.03 15.40 14.69
CA LYS A 34 0.00 14.38 14.94
C LYS A 34 0.88 14.76 16.13
N SER A 35 0.92 13.89 17.14
CA SER A 35 1.78 14.06 18.32
C SER A 35 3.27 14.15 17.91
N SER A 36 4.12 14.66 18.79
CA SER A 36 5.58 14.65 18.57
C SER A 36 6.10 13.23 18.31
N THR A 37 5.59 12.24 19.03
CA THR A 37 5.89 10.82 18.85
C THR A 37 5.50 10.32 17.47
N GLN A 38 4.29 10.62 16.99
CA GLN A 38 3.86 10.21 15.66
C GLN A 38 4.70 10.86 14.55
N ARG A 39 5.07 12.13 14.71
CA ARG A 39 5.97 12.82 13.77
C ARG A 39 7.36 12.19 13.74
N MET A 40 7.91 11.83 14.90
CA MET A 40 9.17 11.11 15.00
C MET A 40 9.10 9.75 14.31
N GLN A 41 8.05 8.97 14.55
CA GLN A 41 7.86 7.66 13.92
C GLN A 41 7.78 7.76 12.39
N MET A 42 6.98 8.71 11.90
CA MET A 42 6.88 9.01 10.47
C MET A 42 8.22 9.42 9.88
N TYR A 43 9.01 10.20 10.61
CA TYR A 43 10.35 10.61 10.19
C TYR A 43 11.29 9.39 10.08
N ILE A 44 11.28 8.50 11.06
CA ILE A 44 12.10 7.27 11.05
C ILE A 44 11.77 6.43 9.80
N VAL A 45 10.49 6.14 9.56
CA VAL A 45 10.07 5.35 8.38
C VAL A 45 10.47 6.03 7.06
N ARG A 46 10.40 7.37 6.99
CA ARG A 46 10.74 8.12 5.78
C ARG A 46 12.24 8.18 5.49
N HIS A 47 13.06 8.29 6.53
CA HIS A 47 14.41 8.82 6.36
C HIS A 47 15.53 7.93 6.91
N ALA A 48 15.23 6.91 7.73
CA ALA A 48 16.27 6.12 8.40
C ALA A 48 17.25 5.47 7.40
N THR A 49 16.74 4.75 6.41
CA THR A 49 17.56 4.08 5.39
C THR A 49 18.33 5.07 4.53
N ASP A 50 17.69 6.15 4.08
CA ASP A 50 18.32 7.20 3.27
C ASP A 50 19.49 7.89 4.01
N HIS A 51 19.33 8.17 5.31
CA HIS A 51 20.42 8.73 6.12
C HIS A 51 21.57 7.74 6.30
N LEU A 52 21.28 6.46 6.55
CA LEU A 52 22.31 5.44 6.69
C LEU A 52 23.06 5.20 5.37
N GLU A 53 22.36 5.15 4.24
CA GLU A 53 22.96 5.03 2.90
C GLU A 53 23.84 6.25 2.57
N LYS A 54 23.31 7.47 2.72
CA LYS A 54 24.05 8.72 2.44
C LYS A 54 25.20 8.97 3.41
N SER A 55 25.24 8.27 4.54
CA SER A 55 26.35 8.40 5.49
C SER A 55 27.67 7.95 4.88
N ASN A 56 27.64 7.01 3.91
CA ASN A 56 28.82 6.33 3.36
C ASN A 56 29.79 5.84 4.46
N SER A 57 29.26 5.52 5.65
CA SER A 57 30.06 5.13 6.79
C SER A 57 30.52 3.68 6.64
N ILE A 58 31.79 3.44 6.95
CA ILE A 58 32.40 2.10 6.98
C ILE A 58 32.34 1.47 8.38
N LYS A 59 31.65 2.11 9.34
CA LYS A 59 31.53 1.62 10.71
C LYS A 59 30.61 0.40 10.76
N VAL A 60 31.02 -0.59 11.57
CA VAL A 60 30.27 -1.83 11.78
C VAL A 60 28.85 -1.55 12.31
N ASP A 61 28.70 -0.61 13.24
CA ASP A 61 27.39 -0.27 13.81
C ASP A 61 26.44 0.32 12.78
N THR A 62 26.94 1.19 11.88
CA THR A 62 26.13 1.76 10.81
C THR A 62 25.72 0.70 9.79
N PHE A 63 26.63 -0.22 9.45
CA PHE A 63 26.29 -1.36 8.59
C PHE A 63 25.24 -2.28 9.24
N THR A 64 25.34 -2.49 10.55
CA THR A 64 24.41 -3.29 11.34
C THR A 64 23.02 -2.65 11.36
N ALA A 65 22.94 -1.34 11.62
CA ALA A 65 21.70 -0.57 11.57
C ALA A 65 21.06 -0.60 10.17
N SER A 66 21.85 -0.45 9.11
CA SER A 66 21.35 -0.57 7.73
C SER A 66 20.75 -1.94 7.47
N THR A 67 21.51 -2.99 7.80
CA THR A 67 21.08 -4.39 7.58
C THR A 67 19.81 -4.71 8.37
N PHE A 68 19.73 -4.24 9.61
CA PHE A 68 18.53 -4.40 10.45
C PHE A 68 17.27 -3.86 9.75
N PHE A 69 17.30 -2.63 9.23
CA PHE A 69 16.12 -2.05 8.58
C PHE A 69 15.70 -2.78 7.30
N PHE A 70 16.62 -3.45 6.60
CA PHE A 70 16.27 -4.27 5.43
C PHE A 70 15.69 -5.64 5.80
N GLN A 71 15.94 -6.12 7.01
CA GLN A 71 15.51 -7.44 7.48
C GLN A 71 14.26 -7.37 8.37
N ASP A 72 14.05 -6.25 9.06
CA ASP A 72 12.91 -6.08 9.95
C ASP A 72 11.60 -5.95 9.15
N GLU A 73 10.78 -6.99 9.19
CA GLU A 73 9.52 -7.08 8.43
C GLU A 73 8.56 -5.94 8.76
N THR A 74 8.56 -5.49 10.03
CA THR A 74 7.70 -4.40 10.49
C THR A 74 8.09 -3.08 9.82
N PHE A 75 9.38 -2.74 9.82
CA PHE A 75 9.88 -1.55 9.14
C PHE A 75 9.72 -1.64 7.63
N VAL A 76 10.00 -2.79 7.03
CA VAL A 76 9.81 -3.04 5.59
C VAL A 76 8.33 -2.87 5.20
N LEU A 77 7.39 -3.33 6.02
CA LEU A 77 5.96 -3.11 5.78
C LEU A 77 5.59 -1.62 5.94
N ALA A 78 6.07 -0.96 6.99
CA ALA A 78 5.82 0.46 7.23
C ALA A 78 6.31 1.34 6.07
N THR A 79 7.51 1.07 5.55
CA THR A 79 8.07 1.79 4.39
C THR A 79 7.27 1.55 3.11
N ARG A 80 6.78 0.32 2.88
CA ARG A 80 5.91 0.00 1.74
C ARG A 80 4.57 0.74 1.81
N LEU A 81 3.93 0.76 2.99
CA LEU A 81 2.68 1.49 3.22
C LEU A 81 2.86 2.98 2.95
N LEU A 82 3.92 3.58 3.49
CA LEU A 82 4.29 4.97 3.22
C LEU A 82 4.49 5.24 1.72
N GLN A 83 5.26 4.39 1.02
CA GLN A 83 5.53 4.56 -0.42
C GLN A 83 4.24 4.50 -1.25
N VAL A 84 3.37 3.52 -0.96
CA VAL A 84 2.07 3.37 -1.63
C VAL A 84 1.20 4.62 -1.43
N ARG A 85 1.19 5.19 -0.22
CA ARG A 85 0.44 6.41 0.06
C ARG A 85 1.05 7.67 -0.59
N GLN A 86 2.38 7.79 -0.63
CA GLN A 86 3.07 8.94 -1.24
C GLN A 86 2.99 8.94 -2.77
N ILE A 87 3.18 7.78 -3.40
CA ILE A 87 3.11 7.65 -4.86
C ILE A 87 1.65 7.58 -5.31
N GLY A 88 0.76 7.04 -4.48
CA GLY A 88 -0.65 6.85 -4.79
C GLY A 88 -0.86 5.82 -5.90
N LEU A 89 -1.89 6.02 -6.72
CA LEU A 89 -2.28 5.08 -7.77
C LEU A 89 -1.16 4.73 -8.75
N GLN A 90 -0.19 5.63 -8.98
CA GLN A 90 0.91 5.37 -9.92
C GLN A 90 1.82 4.23 -9.47
N SER A 91 1.79 3.87 -8.19
CA SER A 91 2.61 2.78 -7.67
C SER A 91 2.15 1.41 -8.15
N PHE A 92 0.85 1.22 -8.43
CA PHE A 92 0.28 -0.10 -8.71
C PHE A 92 -0.83 -0.14 -9.77
N TYR A 93 -1.36 1.01 -10.22
CA TYR A 93 -2.47 1.06 -11.18
C TYR A 93 -1.97 1.13 -12.62
N HIS A 94 -2.41 0.19 -13.47
CA HIS A 94 -1.97 0.07 -14.88
C HIS A 94 -3.03 0.51 -15.89
N GLY A 95 -4.14 1.10 -15.46
CA GLY A 95 -5.22 1.47 -16.37
C GLY A 95 -6.00 0.26 -16.88
N GLU A 96 -6.61 0.41 -18.05
CA GLU A 96 -7.31 -0.68 -18.72
C GLU A 96 -6.31 -1.58 -19.46
N ILE A 97 -6.01 -2.72 -18.83
CA ILE A 97 -5.21 -3.79 -19.44
C ILE A 97 -5.95 -5.12 -19.35
N ALA A 98 -5.73 -5.97 -20.35
CA ALA A 98 -6.30 -7.30 -20.38
C ALA A 98 -5.68 -8.21 -19.30
N ARG A 99 -6.41 -9.27 -18.93
CA ARG A 99 -6.00 -10.23 -17.90
C ARG A 99 -4.64 -10.88 -18.22
N ASN A 100 -4.45 -11.34 -19.45
CA ASN A 100 -3.21 -11.96 -19.90
C ASN A 100 -2.01 -11.01 -19.79
N VAL A 101 -2.17 -9.73 -20.15
CA VAL A 101 -1.11 -8.71 -20.03
C VAL A 101 -0.72 -8.49 -18.56
N ALA A 102 -1.68 -8.54 -17.64
CA ALA A 102 -1.40 -8.46 -16.21
C ALA A 102 -0.63 -9.69 -15.72
N GLU A 103 -1.04 -10.90 -16.14
CA GLU A 103 -0.32 -12.14 -15.81
C GLU A 103 1.12 -12.12 -16.34
N ASP A 104 1.36 -11.63 -17.56
CA ASP A 104 2.71 -11.53 -18.13
C ASP A 104 3.62 -10.61 -17.29
N LYS A 105 3.08 -9.48 -16.83
CA LYS A 105 3.79 -8.56 -15.92
C LYS A 105 4.12 -9.20 -14.57
N LEU A 106 3.18 -9.94 -14.00
CA LEU A 106 3.39 -10.67 -12.73
C LEU A 106 4.39 -11.81 -12.90
N ARG A 107 4.31 -12.53 -14.03
CA ARG A 107 5.22 -13.62 -14.39
C ARG A 107 6.65 -13.13 -14.60
N ALA A 108 6.86 -11.90 -15.08
CA ALA A 108 8.20 -11.32 -15.18
C ALA A 108 8.86 -11.08 -13.82
N ARG A 109 8.07 -10.89 -12.74
CA ARG A 109 8.60 -10.67 -11.38
C ARG A 109 8.81 -11.97 -10.61
N GLN A 110 7.92 -12.97 -10.78
CA GLN A 110 7.95 -14.27 -10.10
C GLN A 110 8.05 -14.20 -8.56
N VAL A 111 7.45 -13.19 -7.93
CA VAL A 111 7.46 -13.02 -6.47
C VAL A 111 6.05 -13.22 -5.92
N VAL A 112 5.90 -14.08 -4.90
CA VAL A 112 4.64 -14.26 -4.17
C VAL A 112 4.22 -12.94 -3.52
N GLY A 113 2.95 -12.58 -3.67
CA GLY A 113 2.40 -11.30 -3.23
C GLY A 113 2.73 -10.13 -4.15
N ALA A 114 3.42 -10.34 -5.28
CA ALA A 114 3.52 -9.31 -6.31
C ALA A 114 2.13 -9.02 -6.89
N PHE A 115 1.81 -7.75 -7.11
CA PHE A 115 0.46 -7.36 -7.52
C PHE A 115 0.39 -6.12 -8.40
N LEU A 116 -0.73 -5.95 -9.08
CA LEU A 116 -1.13 -4.72 -9.75
C LEU A 116 -2.66 -4.58 -9.73
N ILE A 117 -3.14 -3.35 -9.89
CA ILE A 117 -4.56 -3.07 -10.12
C ILE A 117 -4.76 -2.61 -11.56
N ARG A 118 -5.78 -3.17 -12.21
CA ARG A 118 -6.20 -2.81 -13.57
C ARG A 118 -7.69 -2.49 -13.59
N TYR A 119 -8.13 -1.71 -14.57
CA TYR A 119 -9.54 -1.61 -14.92
C TYR A 119 -9.91 -2.71 -15.91
N SER A 120 -11.04 -3.36 -15.70
CA SER A 120 -11.56 -4.42 -16.57
C SER A 120 -12.76 -3.90 -17.34
N GLY A 121 -12.58 -3.46 -18.59
CA GLY A 121 -13.66 -2.92 -19.42
C GLY A 121 -14.85 -3.86 -19.55
N ALA A 122 -14.60 -5.17 -19.72
CA ALA A 122 -15.65 -6.20 -19.81
C ALA A 122 -16.52 -6.33 -18.54
N GLN A 123 -15.95 -6.07 -17.36
CA GLN A 123 -16.64 -6.17 -16.06
C GLN A 123 -17.02 -4.79 -15.51
N ARG A 124 -16.65 -3.72 -16.22
CA ARG A 124 -16.78 -2.30 -15.82
C ARG A 124 -16.36 -2.03 -14.37
N SER A 125 -15.34 -2.75 -13.91
CA SER A 125 -14.89 -2.75 -12.50
C SER A 125 -13.37 -2.81 -12.43
N TYR A 126 -12.82 -2.39 -11.30
CA TYR A 126 -11.41 -2.58 -11.01
C TYR A 126 -11.12 -4.06 -10.71
N CYS A 127 -9.88 -4.48 -10.90
CA CYS A 127 -9.43 -5.83 -10.62
C CYS A 127 -8.01 -5.80 -10.07
N VAL A 128 -7.82 -6.35 -8.87
CA VAL A 128 -6.49 -6.67 -8.37
C VAL A 128 -6.05 -8.01 -8.95
N SER A 129 -4.88 -8.01 -9.57
CA SER A 129 -4.21 -9.21 -10.09
C SER A 129 -2.93 -9.42 -9.30
N PHE A 130 -2.75 -10.60 -8.71
CA PHE A 130 -1.60 -10.87 -7.85
C PHE A 130 -1.16 -12.32 -7.90
N VAL A 131 0.09 -12.56 -7.47
CA VAL A 131 0.65 -13.91 -7.31
C VAL A 131 0.30 -14.43 -5.93
N ALA A 132 -0.66 -15.34 -5.84
CA ALA A 132 -1.03 -16.00 -4.60
C ALA A 132 -0.11 -17.21 -4.35
N ASP A 133 0.18 -17.47 -3.07
CA ASP A 133 0.83 -18.71 -2.67
C ASP A 133 -0.23 -19.83 -2.60
N ALA A 134 -0.20 -20.77 -3.54
CA ALA A 134 -0.94 -22.01 -3.42
C ALA A 134 0.04 -23.09 -2.96
N SER A 135 0.09 -23.29 -1.64
CA SER A 135 1.04 -24.15 -0.91
C SER A 135 1.20 -25.59 -1.45
N VAL A 136 0.27 -26.05 -2.29
CA VAL A 136 0.27 -27.40 -2.90
C VAL A 136 0.62 -27.40 -4.39
N MET A 137 0.38 -26.30 -5.13
CA MET A 137 0.53 -26.25 -6.59
C MET A 137 1.55 -25.21 -7.08
N GLY A 138 2.23 -24.54 -6.16
CA GLY A 138 3.11 -23.41 -6.46
C GLY A 138 2.33 -22.11 -6.67
N PRO A 139 3.01 -21.01 -7.02
CA PRO A 139 2.39 -19.71 -7.16
C PRO A 139 1.34 -19.68 -8.27
N VAL A 140 0.14 -19.17 -7.97
CA VAL A 140 -0.97 -19.04 -8.93
C VAL A 140 -1.35 -17.58 -9.14
N PHE A 141 -1.77 -17.23 -10.35
CA PHE A 141 -2.28 -15.89 -10.63
C PHE A 141 -3.75 -15.79 -10.23
N GLN A 142 -4.04 -14.91 -9.27
CA GLN A 142 -5.39 -14.64 -8.80
C GLN A 142 -5.86 -13.26 -9.28
N HIS A 143 -7.15 -13.17 -9.63
CA HIS A 143 -7.79 -11.95 -10.13
C HIS A 143 -9.09 -11.72 -9.39
N ASN A 144 -9.10 -10.74 -8.49
CA ASN A 144 -10.29 -10.41 -7.70
C ASN A 144 -10.84 -9.06 -8.19
N LEU A 145 -12.16 -9.00 -8.39
CA LEU A 145 -12.83 -7.75 -8.74
C LEU A 145 -12.87 -6.84 -7.50
N ILE A 146 -12.74 -5.55 -7.75
CA ILE A 146 -12.92 -4.49 -6.78
C ILE A 146 -14.06 -3.62 -7.31
N TYR A 147 -15.17 -3.65 -6.59
CA TYR A 147 -16.40 -2.96 -6.93
C TYR A 147 -16.37 -1.55 -6.37
N HIS A 148 -16.67 -0.59 -7.24
CA HIS A 148 -16.98 0.77 -6.82
C HIS A 148 -18.42 0.80 -6.30
N LEU A 149 -18.59 1.24 -5.06
CA LEU A 149 -19.86 1.48 -4.41
C LEU A 149 -20.20 2.96 -4.62
N PRO A 150 -21.16 3.29 -5.50
CA PRO A 150 -21.64 4.66 -5.63
C PRO A 150 -22.13 5.16 -4.27
N SER A 151 -21.96 6.45 -3.99
CA SER A 151 -22.41 7.09 -2.73
C SER A 151 -23.77 6.53 -2.29
N LEU A 152 -23.78 5.85 -1.14
CA LEU A 152 -24.91 5.05 -0.64
C LEU A 152 -26.07 5.91 -0.11
N ARG A 153 -26.48 6.97 -0.82
CA ARG A 153 -27.62 7.83 -0.45
C ARG A 153 -29.00 7.16 -0.54
N GLY A 154 -29.07 5.83 -0.60
CA GLY A 154 -30.35 5.11 -0.73
C GLY A 154 -30.37 3.69 -0.16
N ILE A 155 -29.29 3.24 0.50
CA ILE A 155 -29.32 1.96 1.21
C ILE A 155 -29.62 2.27 2.69
N ASN A 156 -30.69 1.68 3.20
CA ASN A 156 -31.19 1.84 4.56
C ASN A 156 -30.23 1.18 5.58
N VAL A 157 -29.02 1.73 5.71
CA VAL A 157 -28.01 1.29 6.69
C VAL A 157 -27.45 2.56 7.33
N ILE A 158 -27.87 2.81 8.58
CA ILE A 158 -27.67 4.02 9.38
C ILE A 158 -26.18 4.27 9.76
N LEU A 159 -25.22 3.56 9.17
CA LEU A 159 -23.81 3.58 9.58
C LEU A 159 -22.85 4.33 8.64
N TYR A 160 -23.30 4.90 7.51
CA TYR A 160 -22.40 5.35 6.44
C TYR A 160 -22.34 6.85 6.15
N ASP A 161 -22.89 7.71 7.01
CA ASP A 161 -22.86 9.17 6.77
C ASP A 161 -21.46 9.81 6.82
N ILE A 162 -20.41 9.06 7.20
CA ILE A 162 -19.04 9.59 7.28
C ILE A 162 -18.24 9.37 5.98
N TYR A 163 -18.62 8.41 5.11
CA TYR A 163 -17.87 8.08 3.89
C TYR A 163 -18.59 8.47 2.58
N ALA A 164 -19.77 9.07 2.67
CA ALA A 164 -20.70 9.23 1.55
C ALA A 164 -20.35 10.30 0.50
N SER A 165 -19.22 11.01 0.61
CA SER A 165 -18.90 12.13 -0.30
C SER A 165 -18.02 11.74 -1.50
N GLN A 166 -17.30 10.62 -1.45
CA GLN A 166 -16.45 10.10 -2.54
C GLN A 166 -16.64 8.59 -2.56
N GLY A 167 -17.03 8.01 -3.70
CA GLY A 167 -17.44 6.61 -3.77
C GLY A 167 -16.43 5.64 -3.15
N SER A 168 -16.95 4.56 -2.55
CA SER A 168 -16.15 3.62 -1.76
C SER A 168 -15.85 2.34 -2.56
N TYR A 169 -14.97 1.48 -2.06
CA TYR A 169 -14.54 0.26 -2.74
C TYR A 169 -14.76 -0.97 -1.86
N SER A 170 -15.10 -2.11 -2.48
CA SER A 170 -15.28 -3.41 -1.81
C SER A 170 -14.83 -4.56 -2.71
N ILE A 171 -14.44 -5.70 -2.11
CA ILE A 171 -14.23 -6.97 -2.83
C ILE A 171 -15.55 -7.68 -3.14
N VAL A 172 -16.64 -7.24 -2.51
CA VAL A 172 -17.98 -7.81 -2.64
C VAL A 172 -18.82 -6.91 -3.55
N PRO A 173 -19.62 -7.48 -4.47
CA PRO A 173 -20.56 -6.71 -5.29
C PRO A 173 -21.52 -5.85 -4.46
N PRO A 174 -22.03 -4.71 -4.98
CA PRO A 174 -22.90 -3.81 -4.22
C PRO A 174 -24.14 -4.48 -3.59
N HIS A 175 -24.73 -5.47 -4.26
CA HIS A 175 -25.95 -6.16 -3.79
C HIS A 175 -25.66 -7.22 -2.70
N GLU A 176 -24.41 -7.59 -2.50
CA GLU A 176 -23.98 -8.55 -1.49
C GLU A 176 -23.32 -7.87 -0.28
N VAL A 177 -23.23 -6.54 -0.27
CA VAL A 177 -22.69 -5.77 0.85
C VAL A 177 -23.61 -5.95 2.07
N ARG A 178 -23.02 -6.45 3.16
CA ARG A 178 -23.67 -6.66 4.46
C ARG A 178 -22.93 -5.94 5.57
N GLU A 179 -23.54 -5.89 6.74
CA GLU A 179 -22.84 -5.46 7.97
C GLU A 179 -21.55 -6.26 8.17
N GLY A 180 -20.44 -5.57 8.50
CA GLY A 180 -19.12 -6.17 8.63
C GLY A 180 -18.34 -6.33 7.31
N THR A 181 -18.94 -6.03 6.15
CA THR A 181 -18.20 -6.02 4.87
C THR A 181 -17.13 -4.94 4.90
N ALA A 182 -15.89 -5.31 4.55
CA ALA A 182 -14.79 -4.35 4.47
C ALA A 182 -15.03 -3.36 3.32
N ILE A 183 -15.04 -2.06 3.66
CA ILE A 183 -15.23 -0.96 2.71
C ILE A 183 -14.04 -0.02 2.83
N PHE A 184 -13.51 0.41 1.69
CA PHE A 184 -12.32 1.25 1.58
C PHE A 184 -12.68 2.60 0.97
N SER A 185 -12.11 3.68 1.50
CA SER A 185 -12.30 5.05 0.99
C SER A 185 -11.80 5.23 -0.44
N ASP A 186 -10.74 4.51 -0.78
CA ASP A 186 -10.03 4.61 -2.05
C ASP A 186 -9.22 3.34 -2.31
N LEU A 187 -8.71 3.18 -3.54
CA LEU A 187 -7.89 2.03 -3.92
C LEU A 187 -6.55 1.94 -3.17
N VAL A 188 -6.03 3.06 -2.64
CA VAL A 188 -4.79 3.06 -1.84
C VAL A 188 -5.07 2.44 -0.48
N SER A 189 -6.15 2.84 0.19
CA SER A 189 -6.62 2.25 1.45
C SER A 189 -6.98 0.77 1.31
N PHE A 190 -7.52 0.36 0.16
CA PHE A 190 -7.67 -1.05 -0.19
C PHE A 190 -6.31 -1.76 -0.17
N VAL A 191 -5.33 -1.27 -0.93
CA VAL A 191 -4.00 -1.90 -1.02
C VAL A 191 -3.33 -1.97 0.36
N GLU A 192 -3.39 -0.91 1.16
CA GLU A 192 -2.82 -0.88 2.50
C GLU A 192 -3.39 -1.97 3.41
N SER A 193 -4.71 -2.20 3.37
CA SER A 193 -5.33 -3.25 4.17
C SER A 193 -4.78 -4.64 3.83
N PHE A 194 -4.62 -4.94 2.53
CA PHE A 194 -4.11 -6.25 2.10
C PHE A 194 -2.58 -6.38 2.21
N LEU A 195 -1.83 -5.27 2.21
CA LEU A 195 -0.41 -5.24 2.58
C LEU A 195 -0.22 -5.64 4.05
N ARG A 196 -1.06 -5.10 4.95
CA ARG A 196 -1.02 -5.42 6.39
C ARG A 196 -1.37 -6.88 6.67
N GLN A 197 -2.22 -7.48 5.84
CA GLN A 197 -2.56 -8.91 5.92
C GLN A 197 -1.49 -9.83 5.31
N GLY A 198 -0.45 -9.28 4.67
CA GLY A 198 0.59 -10.06 4.00
C GLY A 198 0.15 -10.74 2.70
N ILE A 199 -1.07 -10.46 2.22
CA ILE A 199 -1.63 -11.01 0.97
C ILE A 199 -0.97 -10.32 -0.22
N LEU A 200 -0.93 -8.99 -0.20
CA LEU A 200 -0.15 -8.19 -1.13
C LEU A 200 1.19 -7.88 -0.49
N LYS A 201 2.27 -7.86 -1.28
CA LYS A 201 3.63 -7.62 -0.78
C LYS A 201 4.38 -6.59 -1.61
N GLU A 202 4.33 -6.73 -2.94
CA GLU A 202 5.14 -5.89 -3.83
C GLU A 202 4.32 -5.35 -5.02
N PRO A 203 4.16 -4.03 -5.15
CA PRO A 203 3.47 -3.46 -6.28
C PRO A 203 4.34 -3.53 -7.55
N ILE A 204 3.77 -4.03 -8.65
CA ILE A 204 4.37 -3.87 -9.97
C ILE A 204 4.16 -2.44 -10.41
N ARG A 205 5.23 -1.66 -10.45
CA ARG A 205 5.19 -0.25 -10.82
C ARG A 205 4.75 -0.06 -12.26
N HIS A 206 3.90 0.95 -12.48
CA HIS A 206 3.59 1.39 -13.83
C HIS A 206 4.75 2.23 -14.36
N THR A 207 5.34 1.83 -15.48
CA THR A 207 6.49 2.53 -16.11
C THR A 207 6.05 3.57 -17.15
N GLY A 208 4.75 3.75 -17.38
CA GLY A 208 4.18 4.73 -18.32
C GLY A 208 3.67 6.00 -17.63
N ARG A 209 3.34 7.03 -18.43
CA ARG A 209 2.54 8.16 -17.93
C ARG A 209 1.15 7.65 -17.66
N LEU A 210 0.67 7.74 -16.41
CA LEU A 210 -0.76 7.60 -16.15
C LEU A 210 -1.49 8.66 -16.98
N ASN A 211 -2.30 8.22 -17.94
CA ASN A 211 -3.20 9.12 -18.63
C ASN A 211 -4.08 9.79 -17.57
N ARG A 212 -4.13 11.13 -17.57
CA ARG A 212 -4.99 11.96 -16.70
C ARG A 212 -6.49 11.63 -16.80
N GLY A 213 -6.87 10.61 -17.57
CA GLY A 213 -8.22 10.06 -17.71
C GLY A 213 -8.72 9.23 -16.53
N ILE A 214 -7.96 9.07 -15.44
CA ILE A 214 -8.49 8.45 -14.20
C ILE A 214 -9.71 9.25 -13.68
N SER A 215 -9.77 10.56 -13.95
CA SER A 215 -10.94 11.39 -13.64
C SER A 215 -12.14 11.22 -14.58
N GLN A 216 -12.01 10.52 -15.72
CA GLN A 216 -13.12 10.33 -16.68
C GLN A 216 -13.94 9.06 -16.45
N HIS A 217 -13.56 8.21 -15.48
CA HIS A 217 -14.37 7.05 -15.06
C HIS A 217 -15.00 7.26 -13.68
N LEU A 218 -14.83 8.45 -13.12
CA LEU A 218 -15.40 8.91 -11.85
C LEU A 218 -16.46 10.01 -12.05
N MET A 219 -16.88 10.28 -13.29
CA MET A 219 -18.04 11.13 -13.62
C MET A 219 -19.18 10.29 -14.15
#